data_AF-A0A3D2GNL9-F1
#
_entry.id   AF-A0A3D2GNL9-F1
#
_cell.length_a   1.000
_cell.length_b   1.000
_cell.length_c   1.000
_cell.angle_alpha   90.00
_cell.angle_beta   90.00
_cell.angle_gamma   90.00
#
_symmetry.space_group_name_H-M   'P 1'
#
loop_
_entity.id
_entity.type
_entity.pdbx_description
1 polymer ?
#
loop_
_entity_poly.entity_id
_entity_poly.type
_entity_poly.pdbx_seq_one_letter_code
_entity_poly.pdbx_strand_id
1 'polypeptide(L)'
;GLCEQLLEPLVSAFGPIALRSGYRSPALNRFCNENRYNCARNEASVAGHIWDLRDEQGGMGAMVTVVVPWFIPQYEQSGDWRPLAWWIHDHLPYSEMCFFPKLAAFNLGWREYPLREIRSFAAPKKGLLTKPGMPGHDADHSALYPGFPKRA
;
A
#
# COMPACT_ATOMS: atom_id res chain seq x y z
N GLY A 1 -13.29 4.85 -5.79
CA GLY A 1 -12.28 3.78 -6.03
C GLY A 1 -10.94 4.14 -5.41
N LEU A 2 -9.80 3.75 -5.99
CA LEU A 2 -8.45 4.06 -5.47
C LEU A 2 -8.24 5.55 -5.11
N CYS A 3 -8.62 6.48 -6.00
CA CYS A 3 -8.43 7.91 -5.76
C CYS A 3 -9.27 8.41 -4.57
N GLU A 4 -10.60 8.36 -4.69
CA GLU A 4 -11.53 8.91 -3.69
C GLU A 4 -11.45 8.22 -2.33
N GLN A 5 -11.19 6.91 -2.29
CA GLN A 5 -11.24 6.16 -1.05
C GLN A 5 -9.88 6.04 -0.35
N LEU A 6 -8.77 6.12 -1.11
CA LEU A 6 -7.43 5.94 -0.54
C LEU A 6 -6.55 7.18 -0.72
N LEU A 7 -6.37 7.69 -1.95
CA LEU A 7 -5.39 8.76 -2.22
C LEU A 7 -5.84 10.12 -1.70
N GLU A 8 -7.09 10.51 -1.94
CA GLU A 8 -7.64 11.78 -1.48
C GLU A 8 -7.65 11.88 0.06
N PRO A 9 -8.11 10.87 0.82
CA PRO A 9 -8.00 10.90 2.28
C PRO A 9 -6.55 10.93 2.78
N LEU A 10 -5.63 10.23 2.10
CA LEU A 10 -4.21 10.25 2.46
C LEU A 10 -3.61 11.65 2.25
N VAL A 11 -3.98 12.33 1.16
CA VAL A 11 -3.58 13.72 0.91
C VAL A 11 -4.21 14.67 1.93
N SER A 12 -5.49 14.47 2.26
CA SER A 12 -6.17 15.29 3.27
C SER A 12 -5.52 15.19 4.64
N ALA A 13 -4.98 14.02 5.00
CA ALA A 13 -4.34 13.79 6.29
C ALA A 13 -2.89 14.30 6.33
N PHE A 14 -2.08 13.94 5.32
CA PHE A 14 -0.63 14.14 5.36
C PHE A 14 -0.11 15.24 4.42
N GLY A 15 -1.00 15.90 3.67
CA GLY A 15 -0.63 16.82 2.60
C GLY A 15 -0.19 16.09 1.32
N PRO A 16 0.54 16.76 0.41
CA PRO A 16 0.91 16.20 -0.89
C PRO A 16 1.63 14.86 -0.78
N ILE A 17 1.24 13.89 -1.60
CA ILE A 17 1.89 12.58 -1.74
C ILE A 17 2.60 12.48 -3.09
N ALA A 18 3.63 11.64 -3.18
CA ALA A 18 4.29 11.34 -4.45
C ALA A 18 3.93 9.94 -4.94
N LEU A 19 3.44 9.83 -6.18
CA LEU A 19 3.21 8.55 -6.84
C LEU A 19 4.45 8.17 -7.66
N ARG A 20 5.01 6.99 -7.37
CA ARG A 20 6.22 6.47 -8.03
C ARG A 20 5.93 5.40 -9.08
N SER A 21 4.72 4.85 -9.06
CA SER A 21 4.21 3.95 -10.09
C SER A 21 2.68 3.89 -10.02
N GLY A 22 2.04 3.43 -11.09
CA GLY A 22 0.60 3.24 -11.16
C GLY A 22 0.27 2.13 -12.16
N TYR A 23 -0.63 2.43 -13.10
CA TYR A 23 -1.00 1.51 -14.17
C TYR A 23 0.22 1.06 -14.98
N ARG A 24 0.24 -0.22 -15.33
CA ARG A 24 1.13 -0.83 -16.31
C ARG A 24 0.32 -1.76 -17.19
N SER A 25 0.50 -1.66 -18.51
CA SER A 25 -0.14 -2.60 -19.44
C SER A 25 0.42 -4.02 -19.25
N PRO A 26 -0.35 -5.08 -19.57
CA PRO A 26 0.14 -6.45 -19.49
C PRO A 26 1.42 -6.68 -20.30
N ALA A 27 1.58 -5.99 -21.43
CA ALA A 27 2.77 -6.09 -22.28
C ALA A 27 4.00 -5.47 -21.60
N LEU A 28 3.88 -4.25 -21.07
CA LEU A 28 4.97 -3.59 -20.35
C LEU A 28 5.35 -4.35 -19.07
N ASN A 29 4.34 -4.81 -18.32
CA ASN A 29 4.59 -5.53 -17.08
C ASN A 29 5.32 -6.86 -17.33
N ARG A 30 4.93 -7.60 -18.39
CA ARG A 30 5.63 -8.81 -18.84
C ARG A 30 7.08 -8.51 -19.23
N PHE A 31 7.29 -7.52 -20.09
CA PHE A 31 8.64 -7.10 -20.51
C PHE A 31 9.54 -6.79 -19.31
N CYS A 32 9.04 -5.98 -18.35
CA CYS A 32 9.80 -5.64 -17.16
C CYS A 32 10.04 -6.84 -16.23
N ASN A 33 9.12 -7.81 -16.15
CA ASN A 33 9.31 -9.02 -15.36
C ASN A 33 10.41 -9.90 -15.97
N GLU A 34 10.34 -10.16 -17.27
CA GLU A 34 11.33 -10.96 -18.02
C GLU A 34 12.73 -10.36 -17.95
N ASN A 35 12.82 -9.02 -17.96
CA ASN A 35 14.09 -8.28 -17.88
C ASN A 35 14.51 -7.90 -16.44
N ARG A 36 13.80 -8.40 -15.41
CA ARG A 36 14.12 -8.16 -13.98
C ARG A 36 14.13 -6.70 -13.56
N TYR A 37 13.27 -5.86 -14.15
CA TYR A 37 13.05 -4.47 -13.76
C TYR A 37 12.00 -4.32 -12.63
N ASN A 38 12.03 -5.25 -11.66
CA ASN A 38 11.17 -5.25 -10.47
C ASN A 38 9.65 -5.25 -10.73
N CYS A 39 9.21 -5.78 -11.88
CA CYS A 39 7.79 -6.08 -12.10
C CYS A 39 7.50 -7.54 -11.74
N ALA A 40 6.35 -7.78 -11.11
CA ALA A 40 5.85 -9.12 -10.86
C ALA A 40 5.28 -9.74 -12.15
N ARG A 41 5.00 -11.04 -12.14
CA ARG A 41 4.25 -11.70 -13.22
C ARG A 41 2.85 -11.05 -13.38
N ASN A 42 2.28 -11.14 -14.59
CA ASN A 42 1.00 -10.49 -14.89
C ASN A 42 -0.13 -11.02 -14.00
N GLU A 43 -0.16 -12.32 -13.72
CA GLU A 43 -1.21 -12.94 -12.89
C GLU A 43 -1.17 -12.43 -11.44
N ALA A 44 -0.01 -11.99 -10.97
CA ALA A 44 0.13 -11.36 -9.65
C ALA A 44 -0.11 -9.83 -9.68
N SER A 45 -0.31 -9.25 -10.87
CA SER A 45 -0.45 -7.81 -11.08
C SER A 45 -1.85 -7.39 -11.55
N VAL A 46 -2.71 -8.32 -11.98
CA VAL A 46 -4.12 -8.06 -12.31
C VAL A 46 -4.89 -7.54 -11.09
N ALA A 47 -5.82 -6.63 -11.32
CA ALA A 47 -6.49 -5.85 -10.26
C ALA A 47 -5.52 -5.20 -9.25
N GLY A 48 -4.28 -4.96 -9.69
CA GLY A 48 -3.16 -4.41 -8.93
C GLY A 48 -2.51 -3.30 -9.73
N HIS A 49 -1.32 -3.53 -10.29
CA HIS A 49 -0.70 -2.57 -11.22
C HIS A 49 -1.24 -2.68 -12.66
N ILE A 50 -1.93 -3.77 -13.01
CA ILE A 50 -2.68 -3.92 -14.26
C ILE A 50 -4.15 -3.67 -13.92
N TRP A 51 -4.61 -2.44 -14.16
CA TRP A 51 -5.93 -1.95 -13.70
C TRP A 51 -7.09 -2.36 -14.61
N ASP A 52 -6.78 -2.73 -15.86
CA ASP A 52 -7.73 -3.02 -16.93
C ASP A 52 -8.11 -4.50 -17.01
N LEU A 53 -7.58 -5.34 -16.12
CA LEU A 53 -7.91 -6.75 -16.02
C LEU A 53 -8.48 -7.08 -14.64
N ARG A 54 -9.55 -7.87 -14.63
CA ARG A 54 -10.17 -8.44 -13.43
C ARG A 54 -9.28 -9.53 -12.84
N ASP A 55 -9.37 -9.72 -11.52
CA ASP A 55 -8.73 -10.84 -10.84
C ASP A 55 -9.50 -12.16 -11.02
N GLU A 56 -8.99 -13.23 -10.41
CA GLU A 56 -9.56 -14.59 -10.49
C GLU A 56 -10.99 -14.67 -9.93
N GLN A 57 -11.40 -13.73 -9.06
CA GLN A 57 -12.77 -13.64 -8.53
C GLN A 57 -13.67 -12.78 -9.40
N GLY A 58 -13.15 -12.27 -10.53
CA GLY A 58 -13.86 -11.34 -11.40
C GLY A 58 -13.91 -9.90 -10.87
N GLY A 59 -13.15 -9.57 -9.82
CA GLY A 59 -13.12 -8.23 -9.23
C GLY A 59 -12.14 -7.28 -9.93
N MET A 60 -12.47 -5.99 -9.94
CA MET A 60 -11.56 -4.91 -10.35
C MET A 60 -10.70 -4.45 -9.18
N GLY A 61 -9.57 -3.84 -9.50
CA GLY A 61 -8.69 -3.23 -8.52
C GLY A 61 -7.66 -2.32 -9.16
N ALA A 62 -7.02 -1.51 -8.32
CA ALA A 62 -5.97 -0.60 -8.74
C ALA A 62 -4.97 -0.38 -7.61
N MET A 63 -3.70 -0.30 -7.97
CA MET A 63 -2.58 -0.12 -7.06
C MET A 63 -1.60 0.91 -7.62
N VAL A 64 -1.09 1.72 -6.70
CA VAL A 64 0.01 2.68 -6.94
C VAL A 64 1.11 2.46 -5.92
N THR A 65 2.33 2.87 -6.26
CA THR A 65 3.40 3.01 -5.26
C THR A 65 3.41 4.45 -4.77
N VAL A 66 3.21 4.65 -3.46
CA VAL A 66 3.11 5.93 -2.79
C VAL A 66 4.36 6.21 -1.96
N VAL A 67 4.74 7.47 -1.89
CA VAL A 67 5.61 8.03 -0.84
C VAL A 67 4.82 9.15 -0.17
N VAL A 68 4.89 9.22 1.16
CA VAL A 68 4.28 10.28 1.97
C VAL A 68 5.41 11.17 2.49
N PRO A 69 5.71 12.31 1.84
CA PRO A 69 6.81 13.20 2.23
C PRO A 69 6.79 13.62 3.69
N TRP A 70 5.60 13.89 4.24
CA TRP A 70 5.42 14.25 5.65
C TRP A 70 6.01 13.19 6.62
N PHE A 71 5.95 11.91 6.26
CA PHE A 71 6.42 10.80 7.09
C PHE A 71 7.92 10.53 6.96
N ILE A 72 8.59 11.04 5.92
CA ILE A 72 10.00 10.75 5.64
C ILE A 72 10.91 11.09 6.84
N PRO A 73 10.84 12.28 7.48
CA PRO A 73 11.73 12.60 8.58
C PRO A 73 11.62 11.62 9.76
N GLN A 74 10.40 11.19 10.10
CA GLN A 74 10.17 10.21 11.16
C GLN A 74 10.71 8.83 10.77
N TYR A 75 10.52 8.42 9.51
CA TYR A 75 11.05 7.16 9.01
C TYR A 75 12.58 7.15 8.96
N GLU A 76 13.23 8.26 8.58
CA GLU A 76 14.70 8.35 8.55
C GLU A 76 15.31 8.26 9.95
N GLN A 77 14.62 8.76 10.97
CA GLN A 77 15.07 8.67 12.37
C GLN A 77 14.86 7.28 12.97
N SER A 78 13.72 6.64 12.69
CA SER A 78 13.32 5.38 13.36
C SER A 78 13.62 4.13 12.55
N GLY A 79 13.68 4.24 11.22
CA GLY A 79 13.64 3.11 10.29
C GLY A 79 12.33 2.31 10.33
N ASP A 80 11.30 2.80 11.03
CA ASP A 80 10.08 2.06 11.27
C ASP A 80 8.93 2.56 10.40
N TRP A 81 8.50 1.73 9.45
CA TRP A 81 7.39 2.03 8.54
C TRP A 81 6.02 1.70 9.13
N ARG A 82 5.96 0.91 10.22
CA ARG A 82 4.71 0.36 10.77
C ARG A 82 3.72 1.43 11.26
N PRO A 83 4.13 2.57 11.85
CA PRO A 83 3.19 3.62 12.26
C PRO A 83 2.29 4.10 11.11
N LEU A 84 2.86 4.37 9.93
CA LEU A 84 2.10 4.77 8.75
C LEU A 84 1.18 3.64 8.25
N ALA A 85 1.65 2.40 8.28
CA ALA A 85 0.83 1.25 7.90
C ALA A 85 -0.40 1.08 8.81
N TRP A 86 -0.23 1.21 10.12
CA TRP A 86 -1.32 1.09 11.08
C TRP A 86 -2.29 2.27 11.00
N TRP A 87 -1.79 3.48 10.76
CA TRP A 87 -2.69 4.61 10.52
C TRP A 87 -3.57 4.36 9.28
N ILE A 88 -2.98 3.92 8.16
CA ILE A 88 -3.76 3.58 6.95
C ILE A 88 -4.71 2.42 7.23
N HIS A 89 -4.28 1.44 8.03
CA HIS A 89 -5.08 0.29 8.39
C HIS A 89 -6.38 0.68 9.08
N ASP A 90 -6.26 1.53 10.10
CA ASP A 90 -7.39 1.95 10.93
C ASP A 90 -8.33 2.92 10.21
N HIS A 91 -7.83 3.69 9.24
CA HIS A 91 -8.58 4.81 8.67
C HIS A 91 -9.06 4.61 7.24
N LEU A 92 -8.42 3.76 6.43
CA LEU A 92 -8.69 3.63 4.99
C LEU A 92 -9.16 2.23 4.60
N PRO A 93 -10.10 2.10 3.65
CA PRO A 93 -10.60 0.82 3.15
C PRO A 93 -9.64 0.21 2.12
N TYR A 94 -8.35 0.12 2.43
CA TYR A 94 -7.35 -0.47 1.54
C TYR A 94 -7.57 -1.99 1.40
N SER A 95 -7.13 -2.57 0.28
CA SER A 95 -7.06 -4.01 0.07
C SER A 95 -5.69 -4.57 0.43
N GLU A 96 -4.62 -3.96 -0.09
CA GLU A 96 -3.26 -4.45 0.10
C GLU A 96 -2.28 -3.30 0.36
N MET A 97 -1.34 -3.51 1.27
CA MET A 97 -0.18 -2.66 1.45
C MET A 97 1.12 -3.46 1.41
N CYS A 98 2.15 -2.95 0.73
CA CYS A 98 3.49 -3.54 0.76
C CYS A 98 4.58 -2.48 0.86
N PHE A 99 5.30 -2.42 1.98
CA PHE A 99 6.32 -1.41 2.24
C PHE A 99 7.72 -1.81 1.75
N PHE A 100 8.49 -0.82 1.30
CA PHE A 100 9.84 -0.96 0.76
C PHE A 100 10.86 -0.14 1.57
N PRO A 101 12.15 -0.55 1.63
CA PRO A 101 13.14 0.08 2.51
C PRO A 101 13.42 1.57 2.21
N LYS A 102 13.29 1.99 0.96
CA LYS A 102 13.65 3.35 0.53
C LYS A 102 12.45 4.28 0.66
N LEU A 103 12.62 5.37 1.42
CA LEU A 103 11.64 6.46 1.61
C LEU A 103 10.32 6.02 2.26
N ALA A 104 10.31 4.87 2.96
CA ALA A 104 9.07 4.18 3.35
C ALA A 104 8.07 4.07 2.19
N ALA A 105 8.55 3.97 0.94
CA ALA A 105 7.67 3.83 -0.21
C ALA A 105 6.84 2.56 -0.04
N PHE A 106 5.58 2.58 -0.45
CA PHE A 106 4.71 1.42 -0.31
C PHE A 106 3.73 1.31 -1.46
N ASN A 107 3.40 0.09 -1.81
CA ASN A 107 2.24 -0.15 -2.65
C ASN A 107 0.97 0.03 -1.82
N LEU A 108 -0.02 0.72 -2.37
CA LEU A 108 -1.34 0.91 -1.81
C LEU A 108 -2.38 0.48 -2.84
N GLY A 109 -3.10 -0.61 -2.55
CA GLY A 109 -4.07 -1.22 -3.45
C GLY A 109 -5.51 -1.07 -2.96
N TRP A 110 -6.41 -0.79 -3.90
CA TRP A 110 -7.86 -0.88 -3.75
C TRP A 110 -8.38 -2.06 -4.58
N ARG A 111 -9.39 -2.79 -4.10
CA ARG A 111 -10.09 -3.85 -4.83
C ARG A 111 -11.58 -3.83 -4.49
N GLU A 112 -12.42 -4.32 -5.41
CA GLU A 112 -13.85 -4.57 -5.16
C GLU A 112 -14.07 -5.57 -4.01
N TYR A 113 -13.19 -6.56 -3.91
CA TYR A 113 -13.16 -7.56 -2.83
C TYR A 113 -11.82 -7.44 -2.06
N PRO A 114 -11.76 -6.61 -0.99
CA PRO A 114 -10.52 -6.30 -0.31
C PRO A 114 -9.91 -7.50 0.43
N LEU A 115 -8.59 -7.67 0.31
CA LEU A 115 -7.85 -8.70 1.06
C LEU A 115 -7.53 -8.28 2.50
N ARG A 116 -7.43 -6.97 2.76
CA ARG A 116 -7.02 -6.35 4.02
C ARG A 116 -5.65 -6.84 4.53
N GLU A 117 -4.65 -7.00 3.66
CA GLU A 117 -3.33 -7.52 4.06
C GLU A 117 -2.23 -6.45 4.07
N ILE A 118 -1.33 -6.51 5.05
CA ILE A 118 -0.13 -5.66 5.11
C ILE A 118 1.12 -6.52 5.09
N ARG A 119 2.00 -6.26 4.13
CA ARG A 119 3.29 -6.92 3.95
C ARG A 119 4.41 -5.89 3.88
N SER A 120 5.66 -6.35 3.96
CA SER A 120 6.82 -5.48 3.81
C SER A 120 8.08 -6.23 3.40
N PHE A 121 8.92 -5.55 2.62
CA PHE A 121 10.31 -5.92 2.36
C PHE A 121 11.30 -5.11 3.23
N ALA A 122 10.80 -4.14 4.01
CA ALA A 122 11.58 -3.28 4.88
C ALA A 122 11.73 -3.84 6.30
N ALA A 123 12.87 -3.57 6.93
CA ALA A 123 13.02 -3.71 8.39
C ALA A 123 12.11 -2.70 9.11
N PRO A 124 11.75 -2.89 10.39
CA PRO A 124 12.13 -4.00 11.28
C PRO A 124 11.34 -5.31 11.03
N LYS A 125 10.20 -5.24 10.32
CA LYS A 125 9.35 -6.41 10.04
C LYS A 125 9.28 -6.69 8.55
N LYS A 126 9.97 -7.74 8.10
CA LYS A 126 9.81 -8.28 6.74
C LYS A 126 8.72 -9.36 6.70
N GLY A 127 8.08 -9.52 5.56
CA GLY A 127 6.99 -10.48 5.35
C GLY A 127 5.64 -9.92 5.77
N LEU A 128 4.74 -10.79 6.25
CA LEU A 128 3.39 -10.43 6.66
C LEU A 128 3.39 -9.73 8.02
N LEU A 129 2.75 -8.55 8.09
CA LEU A 129 2.47 -7.84 9.33
C LEU A 129 1.11 -8.27 9.90
N THR A 130 0.05 -8.22 9.09
CA THR A 130 -1.31 -8.58 9.49
C THR A 130 -2.18 -8.95 8.30
N LYS A 131 -3.24 -9.71 8.56
CA LYS A 131 -4.35 -10.05 7.65
C LYS A 131 -5.59 -10.45 8.47
N PRO A 132 -6.79 -10.48 7.87
CA PRO A 132 -8.00 -10.93 8.57
C PRO A 132 -7.80 -12.27 9.31
N GLY A 133 -8.28 -12.32 10.55
CA GLY A 133 -8.16 -13.48 11.44
C GLY A 133 -6.83 -13.60 12.20
N MET A 134 -5.84 -12.74 11.95
CA MET A 134 -4.65 -12.67 12.81
C MET A 134 -4.94 -11.90 14.11
N PRO A 135 -4.31 -12.28 15.24
CA PRO A 135 -4.41 -11.50 16.47
C PRO A 135 -4.00 -10.05 16.26
N GLY A 136 -4.83 -9.14 16.78
CA GLY A 136 -4.63 -7.69 16.65
C GLY A 136 -5.09 -7.12 15.31
N HIS A 137 -5.51 -7.91 14.31
CA HIS A 137 -5.95 -7.34 13.04
C HIS A 137 -7.06 -6.30 13.20
N ASP A 138 -8.10 -6.63 13.97
CA ASP A 138 -9.26 -5.75 14.17
C ASP A 138 -9.16 -4.89 15.44
N ALA A 139 -7.96 -4.75 16.01
CA ALA A 139 -7.74 -3.97 17.23
C ALA A 139 -7.60 -2.46 16.94
N ASP A 140 -7.66 -1.65 18.00
CA ASP A 140 -7.27 -0.25 17.95
C ASP A 140 -5.74 -0.13 17.97
N HIS A 141 -5.15 0.49 16.95
CA HIS A 141 -3.71 0.69 16.83
C HIS A 141 -3.28 2.14 17.05
N SER A 142 -4.16 3.01 17.56
CA SER A 142 -3.89 4.44 17.76
C SER A 142 -2.64 4.74 18.59
N ALA A 143 -2.33 3.87 19.56
CA ALA A 143 -1.10 3.93 20.34
C ALA A 143 0.19 3.71 19.52
N LEU A 144 0.11 3.11 18.33
CA LEU A 144 1.25 2.81 17.45
C LEU A 144 1.61 3.96 16.49
N TYR A 145 0.78 5.01 16.42
CA TYR A 145 1.03 6.19 15.59
C TYR A 145 0.73 7.51 16.34
N PRO A 146 1.35 7.73 17.52
CA PRO A 146 1.11 8.93 18.30
C PRO A 146 1.48 10.19 17.51
N GLY A 147 0.62 11.22 17.58
CA GLY A 147 0.85 12.50 16.91
C GLY A 147 0.53 12.51 15.41
N PHE A 148 0.04 11.40 14.84
CA PHE A 148 -0.43 11.40 13.46
C PHE A 148 -1.71 12.23 13.31
N PRO A 149 -1.98 12.77 12.11
CA PRO A 149 -3.21 13.51 11.83
C PRO A 149 -4.45 12.69 12.21
N LYS A 150 -5.40 13.35 12.88
CA LYS A 150 -6.74 12.78 13.06
C LYS A 150 -7.51 12.98 11.77
N ARG A 151 -8.27 11.97 11.34
CA ARG A 151 -9.21 12.15 10.24
C ARG A 151 -10.31 13.12 10.71
N ALA A 152 -10.52 14.18 9.94
CA ALA A 152 -11.62 15.13 10.15
C ALA A 152 -12.98 14.49 9.86
#